data_AF-A0A2V6P781-F1
#
_entry.id   AF-A0A2V6P781-F1
#
_cell.length_a   1.000
_cell.length_b   1.000
_cell.length_c   1.000
_cell.angle_alpha   90.00
_cell.angle_beta   90.00
_cell.angle_gamma   90.00
#
_symmetry.space_group_name_H-M   'P 1'
#
loop_
_entity.id
_entity.type
_entity.pdbx_description
1 polymer ?
#
loop_
_entity_poly.entity_id
_entity_poly.type
_entity_poly.pdbx_seq_one_letter_code
_entity_poly.pdbx_strand_id
1 'polypeptide(L)'
;FPYKLAPDAGTLEENKKRYTERCIDIMTQYAPNFRSSVLNCQVLAPADLESMLGLTGGNIMQGVMSLSSLAFMRPLPGYADYRTPVKGLYLCGAATHPGGGVMGACGYNAAREILKDA
;
A
#
# COMPACT_ATOMS: atom_id res chain seq x y z
N PHE A 1 7.33 -1.95 15.10
CA PHE A 1 6.99 -2.28 13.70
C PHE A 1 5.53 -1.90 13.42
N PRO A 2 5.20 -1.19 12.34
CA PRO A 2 6.06 -0.38 11.47
C PRO A 2 6.39 1.02 12.06
N TYR A 3 5.77 1.41 13.17
CA TYR A 3 5.90 2.78 13.73
C TYR A 3 7.08 2.98 14.68
N LYS A 4 7.64 1.88 15.21
CA LYS A 4 8.74 1.90 16.16
C LYS A 4 10.04 1.59 15.44
N LEU A 5 10.92 2.58 15.38
CA LEU A 5 12.30 2.44 14.93
C LEU A 5 13.12 1.66 15.98
N ALA A 6 14.26 1.12 15.57
CA ALA A 6 15.20 0.53 16.53
C ALA A 6 15.73 1.62 17.49
N PRO A 7 16.09 1.28 18.75
CA PRO A 7 16.49 2.27 19.75
C PRO A 7 17.65 3.19 19.33
N ASP A 8 18.54 2.69 18.48
CA ASP A 8 19.73 3.35 17.96
C ASP A 8 19.56 3.90 16.52
N ALA A 9 18.38 3.75 15.92
CA ALA A 9 18.13 4.17 14.55
C ALA A 9 18.02 5.69 14.37
N GLY A 10 17.94 6.47 15.45
CA GLY A 10 17.65 7.90 15.41
C GLY A 10 16.18 8.20 15.13
N THR A 11 15.89 9.43 14.71
CA THR A 11 14.51 9.90 14.46
C THR A 11 14.00 9.51 13.08
N LEU A 12 12.68 9.51 12.88
CA LEU A 12 12.06 9.22 11.59
C LEU A 12 12.53 10.19 10.50
N GLU A 13 12.63 11.48 10.81
CA GLU A 13 13.05 12.50 9.84
C GLU A 13 14.52 12.35 9.43
N GLU A 14 15.41 11.99 10.37
CA GLU A 14 16.80 11.64 10.04
C GLU A 14 16.87 10.42 9.12
N ASN A 15 16.05 9.40 9.38
CA ASN A 15 15.97 8.21 8.53
C ASN A 15 15.44 8.53 7.13
N LYS A 16 14.38 9.35 7.02
CA LYS A 16 13.85 9.83 5.74
C LYS A 16 14.92 10.57 4.94
N LYS A 17 15.66 11.48 5.58
CA LYS A 17 16.77 12.20 4.93
C LYS A 17 17.87 11.24 4.47
N ARG A 18 18.35 10.35 5.35
CA ARG A 18 19.41 9.37 5.02
C ARG A 18 19.01 8.45 3.87
N TYR A 19 17.78 7.93 3.88
CA TYR A 19 17.26 7.08 2.82
C TYR A 19 17.15 7.82 1.48
N THR A 20 16.71 9.08 1.53
CA THR A 20 16.58 9.94 0.35
C THR A 20 17.92 10.22 -0.30
N GLU A 21 18.92 10.65 0.47
CA GLU A 21 20.27 10.88 -0.07
C GLU A 21 20.83 9.61 -0.71
N ARG A 22 20.66 8.45 -0.07
CA ARG A 22 21.07 7.16 -0.63
C ARG A 22 20.36 6.86 -1.97
N CYS A 23 19.06 7.10 -2.07
CA CYS A 23 18.32 6.91 -3.32
C CYS A 23 18.84 7.86 -4.41
N ILE A 24 19.08 9.13 -4.09
CA ILE A 24 19.61 10.13 -5.03
C ILE A 24 21.02 9.73 -5.50
N ASP A 25 21.88 9.28 -4.59
CA ASP A 25 23.24 8.83 -4.92
C ASP A 25 23.22 7.63 -5.87
N ILE A 26 22.38 6.62 -5.57
CA ILE A 26 22.21 5.44 -6.46
C ILE A 26 21.72 5.88 -7.83
N MET A 27 20.70 6.74 -7.90
CA MET A 27 20.20 7.23 -9.19
C MET A 27 21.26 8.02 -9.95
N THR A 28 22.07 8.83 -9.26
CA THR A 28 23.13 9.63 -9.86
C THR A 28 24.26 8.77 -10.46
N GLN A 29 24.52 7.59 -9.91
CA GLN A 29 25.47 6.64 -10.51
C GLN A 29 25.05 6.19 -11.92
N TYR A 30 23.75 6.04 -12.16
CA TYR A 30 23.20 5.63 -13.47
C TYR A 30 22.77 6.80 -14.35
N ALA A 31 22.46 7.96 -13.76
CA ALA A 31 22.07 9.19 -14.43
C ALA A 31 22.86 10.37 -13.84
N PRO A 32 24.05 10.71 -14.37
CA PRO A 32 24.99 11.65 -13.75
C PRO A 32 24.45 13.06 -13.46
N ASN A 33 23.42 13.49 -14.18
CA ASN A 33 22.75 14.77 -13.98
C ASN A 33 21.52 14.70 -13.06
N PHE A 34 21.25 13.55 -12.44
CA PHE A 34 20.04 13.35 -11.63
C PHE A 34 20.03 14.25 -10.40
N ARG A 35 21.09 14.28 -9.60
CA ARG A 35 21.14 15.11 -8.38
C ARG A 35 20.89 16.59 -8.67
N SER A 36 21.47 17.12 -9.76
CA SER A 36 21.30 18.52 -10.13
C SER A 36 19.94 18.84 -10.77
N SER A 37 19.18 17.83 -11.21
CA SER A 37 17.84 18.00 -11.79
C SER A 37 16.71 17.91 -10.76
N VAL A 38 16.98 17.53 -9.52
CA VAL A 38 15.98 17.48 -8.44
C VAL A 38 15.58 18.91 -8.02
N LEU A 39 14.35 19.31 -8.34
CA LEU A 39 13.77 20.60 -7.92
C LEU A 39 13.09 20.53 -6.54
N ASN A 40 12.48 19.39 -6.24
CA ASN A 40 11.78 19.13 -4.98
C ASN A 40 11.80 17.62 -4.69
N CYS A 41 11.72 17.24 -3.42
CA CYS A 41 11.67 15.87 -2.97
C CYS A 41 10.64 15.71 -1.86
N GLN A 42 9.71 14.77 -2.03
CA GLN A 42 8.77 14.36 -1.00
C GLN A 42 9.04 12.90 -0.65
N VAL A 43 9.14 12.63 0.65
CA VAL A 43 9.47 11.31 1.19
C VAL A 43 8.36 10.92 2.14
N LEU A 44 7.68 9.81 1.83
CA LEU A 44 6.54 9.34 2.60
C LEU A 44 6.92 8.04 3.32
N ALA A 45 7.06 8.13 4.62
CA ALA A 45 7.22 6.97 5.49
C ALA A 45 5.86 6.28 5.73
N PRO A 46 5.85 5.04 6.27
CA PRO A 46 4.61 4.33 6.58
C PRO A 46 3.61 5.13 7.43
N ALA A 47 4.09 5.90 8.42
CA ALA A 47 3.24 6.76 9.24
C ALA A 47 2.62 7.93 8.43
N ASP A 48 3.36 8.48 7.47
CA ASP A 48 2.86 9.53 6.58
C ASP A 48 1.74 8.99 5.68
N LEU A 49 1.96 7.81 5.08
CA LEU A 49 0.98 7.14 4.23
C LEU A 49 -0.30 6.78 4.99
N GLU A 50 -0.17 6.32 6.23
CA GLU A 50 -1.32 6.02 7.07
C GLU A 50 -2.13 7.27 7.41
N SER A 51 -1.46 8.34 7.83
CA SER A 51 -2.10 9.62 8.15
C SER A 51 -2.83 10.23 6.95
N MET A 52 -2.19 10.20 5.77
CA MET A 52 -2.75 10.83 4.57
C MET A 52 -3.82 9.99 3.86
N LEU A 53 -3.66 8.66 3.84
CA LEU A 53 -4.45 7.79 2.97
C LEU A 53 -5.25 6.73 3.74
N GLY A 54 -5.13 6.67 5.06
CA GLY A 54 -5.72 5.58 5.86
C GLY A 54 -5.06 4.22 5.60
N LEU A 55 -3.85 4.19 5.03
CA LEU A 55 -3.11 2.96 4.77
C LEU A 55 -2.43 2.47 6.05
N THR A 56 -3.14 1.67 6.84
CA THR A 56 -2.60 1.10 8.08
C THR A 56 -1.27 0.40 7.85
N GLY A 57 -0.25 0.85 8.59
CA GLY A 57 1.12 0.38 8.51
C GLY A 57 1.85 0.73 7.21
N GLY A 58 1.30 1.63 6.39
CA GLY A 58 1.85 2.03 5.09
C GLY A 58 1.84 0.94 4.02
N ASN A 59 1.04 -0.12 4.20
CA ASN A 59 1.00 -1.23 3.24
C ASN A 59 0.05 -0.91 2.09
N ILE A 60 0.61 -0.71 0.89
CA ILE A 60 -0.15 -0.38 -0.33
C ILE A 60 -1.17 -1.45 -0.74
N MET A 61 -0.99 -2.68 -0.26
CA MET A 61 -1.92 -3.78 -0.48
C MET A 61 -3.01 -3.84 0.59
N GLN A 62 -3.11 -2.85 1.48
CA GLN A 62 -4.08 -2.78 2.58
C GLN A 62 -4.12 -4.05 3.45
N GLY A 63 -2.94 -4.64 3.68
CA GLY A 63 -2.75 -5.88 4.42
C GLY A 63 -1.66 -6.74 3.79
N VAL A 64 -0.97 -7.54 4.61
CA VAL A 64 0.08 -8.43 4.13
C VAL A 64 -0.45 -9.44 3.11
N MET A 65 0.36 -9.79 2.13
CA MET A 65 0.06 -10.82 1.12
C MET A 65 0.84 -12.11 1.42
N SER A 66 0.66 -12.63 2.64
CA SER A 66 1.11 -13.99 2.97
C SER A 66 0.22 -15.01 2.26
N LEU A 67 0.64 -16.28 2.19
CA LEU A 67 -0.18 -17.36 1.63
C LEU A 67 -1.59 -17.43 2.26
N SER A 68 -1.70 -17.13 3.55
CA SER A 68 -2.97 -17.06 4.29
C SER A 68 -3.85 -15.85 3.96
N SER A 69 -3.32 -14.86 3.24
CA SER A 69 -3.99 -13.59 2.90
C SER A 69 -3.69 -13.19 1.45
N LEU A 70 -3.64 -14.18 0.55
CA LEU A 70 -3.41 -14.02 -0.87
C LEU A 70 -4.61 -14.52 -1.69
N ALA A 71 -4.90 -13.87 -2.82
CA ALA A 71 -5.96 -14.25 -3.73
C ALA A 71 -7.33 -14.42 -3.03
N PHE A 72 -7.98 -15.58 -3.16
CA PHE A 72 -9.32 -15.85 -2.60
C PHE A 72 -9.33 -15.93 -1.07
N MET A 73 -8.16 -15.95 -0.43
CA MET A 73 -8.03 -15.86 1.02
C MET A 73 -8.09 -14.40 1.52
N ARG A 74 -8.34 -13.43 0.63
CA ARG A 74 -8.40 -11.99 0.94
C ARG A 74 -9.84 -11.45 1.04
N PRO A 75 -10.14 -10.61 2.04
CA PRO A 75 -9.32 -10.31 3.23
C PRO A 75 -9.21 -11.51 4.18
N LEU A 76 -10.21 -12.39 4.11
CA LEU A 76 -10.36 -13.61 4.89
C LEU A 76 -10.98 -14.68 3.96
N PRO A 77 -10.82 -15.98 4.26
CA PRO A 77 -11.53 -17.04 3.53
C PRO A 77 -13.04 -16.79 3.53
N GLY A 78 -13.68 -16.97 2.38
CA GLY A 78 -15.13 -16.79 2.22
C GLY A 78 -15.58 -15.40 1.77
N TYR A 79 -14.67 -14.43 1.65
CA TYR A 79 -14.99 -13.05 1.20
C TYR A 79 -14.54 -12.74 -0.23
N ALA A 80 -14.10 -13.77 -0.98
CA ALA A 80 -13.73 -13.63 -2.39
C ALA A 80 -14.93 -13.37 -3.32
N ASP A 81 -16.15 -13.46 -2.78
CA ASP A 81 -17.40 -13.12 -3.45
C ASP A 81 -17.81 -11.66 -3.20
N TYR A 82 -16.97 -10.87 -2.52
CA TYR A 82 -17.09 -9.43 -2.29
C TYR A 82 -18.22 -9.01 -1.34
N ARG A 83 -19.04 -9.93 -0.84
CA ARG A 83 -20.14 -9.61 0.08
C ARG A 83 -19.63 -9.42 1.51
N THR A 84 -20.36 -8.65 2.29
CA THR A 84 -20.15 -8.55 3.73
C THR A 84 -21.38 -9.08 4.48
N PRO A 85 -21.29 -9.33 5.80
CA PRO A 85 -22.46 -9.67 6.62
C PRO A 85 -23.54 -8.58 6.64
N VAL A 86 -23.21 -7.34 6.24
CA VAL A 86 -24.16 -6.24 6.11
C VAL A 86 -24.75 -6.25 4.70
N LYS A 87 -26.06 -6.50 4.62
CA LYS A 87 -26.79 -6.52 3.34
C LYS A 87 -26.58 -5.21 2.58
N GLY A 88 -26.17 -5.31 1.32
CA GLY A 88 -25.93 -4.16 0.44
C GLY A 88 -24.56 -3.50 0.59
N LEU A 89 -23.69 -4.01 1.48
CA LEU A 89 -22.30 -3.56 1.63
C LEU A 89 -21.34 -4.57 1.02
N TYR A 90 -20.48 -4.09 0.11
CA TYR A 90 -19.53 -4.89 -0.65
C TYR A 90 -18.10 -4.38 -0.46
N LEU A 91 -17.14 -5.29 -0.54
CA LEU A 91 -15.72 -4.97 -0.55
C LEU A 91 -15.26 -4.74 -1.99
N CYS A 92 -14.41 -3.74 -2.25
CA CYS A 92 -13.93 -3.43 -3.60
C CYS A 92 -12.48 -2.92 -3.68
N GLY A 93 -11.77 -2.86 -2.54
CA GLY A 93 -10.43 -2.27 -2.43
C GLY A 93 -9.28 -3.24 -2.64
N ALA A 94 -8.05 -2.74 -2.52
CA ALA A 94 -6.81 -3.53 -2.62
C ALA A 94 -6.72 -4.67 -1.59
N ALA A 95 -7.50 -4.58 -0.50
CA ALA A 95 -7.64 -5.60 0.52
C ALA A 95 -8.38 -6.87 0.05
N THR A 96 -9.04 -6.88 -1.11
CA THR A 96 -9.89 -8.00 -1.57
C THR A 96 -9.18 -8.90 -2.58
N HIS A 97 -9.80 -10.04 -2.91
CA HIS A 97 -9.44 -10.81 -4.11
C HIS A 97 -9.54 -9.91 -5.37
N PRO A 98 -8.66 -10.06 -6.38
CA PRO A 98 -7.45 -10.91 -6.41
C PRO A 98 -6.25 -10.32 -5.66
N GLY A 99 -6.28 -9.02 -5.36
CA GLY A 99 -5.23 -8.28 -4.68
C GLY A 99 -5.16 -6.85 -5.18
N GLY A 100 -4.38 -6.02 -4.48
CA GLY A 100 -4.16 -4.63 -4.85
C GLY A 100 -3.39 -4.39 -6.16
N GLY A 101 -3.14 -3.12 -6.45
CA GLY A 101 -2.46 -2.64 -7.65
C GLY A 101 -3.39 -1.88 -8.59
N VAL A 102 -2.81 -1.27 -9.63
CA VAL A 102 -3.53 -0.42 -10.60
C VAL A 102 -4.18 -1.27 -11.71
N MET A 103 -4.85 -2.37 -11.33
CA MET A 103 -5.54 -3.26 -12.29
C MET A 103 -7.06 -3.07 -12.32
N GLY A 104 -7.65 -2.47 -11.28
CA GLY A 104 -9.11 -2.26 -11.18
C GLY A 104 -9.96 -3.52 -10.94
N ALA A 105 -9.37 -4.72 -10.93
CA ALA A 105 -10.08 -5.99 -10.82
C ALA A 105 -10.94 -6.13 -9.57
N CYS A 106 -10.50 -5.64 -8.41
CA CYS A 106 -11.28 -5.68 -7.18
C CYS A 106 -12.61 -4.94 -7.33
N GLY A 107 -12.56 -3.71 -7.87
CA GLY A 107 -13.75 -2.89 -8.13
C GLY A 107 -14.64 -3.49 -9.23
N TYR A 108 -14.04 -3.98 -10.32
CA TYR A 108 -14.77 -4.62 -11.41
C TYR A 108 -15.55 -5.86 -10.92
N ASN A 109 -14.89 -6.73 -10.16
CA ASN A 109 -15.52 -7.94 -9.66
C ASN A 109 -16.60 -7.62 -8.61
N ALA A 110 -16.36 -6.67 -7.71
CA ALA A 110 -17.38 -6.23 -6.76
C ALA A 110 -18.62 -5.68 -7.47
N ALA A 111 -18.44 -4.84 -8.51
CA ALA A 111 -19.53 -4.31 -9.32
C ALA A 111 -20.33 -5.43 -10.01
N ARG A 112 -19.66 -6.47 -10.51
CA ARG A 112 -20.34 -7.63 -11.09
C ARG A 112 -21.21 -8.37 -10.06
N GLU A 113 -20.73 -8.55 -8.83
CA GLU A 113 -21.52 -9.21 -7.78
C GLU A 113 -22.68 -8.33 -7.30
N ILE A 114 -22.50 -7.01 -7.23
CA ILE A 114 -23.59 -6.05 -6.96
C ILE A 114 -24.70 -6.19 -8.02
N LEU A 115 -24.35 -6.25 -9.30
CA LEU A 115 -25.33 -6.37 -10.39
C LEU A 115 -26.11 -7.69 -10.36
N LYS A 116 -25.54 -8.77 -9.79
CA LYS A 116 -26.23 -10.06 -9.63
C LYS A 116 -27.24 -10.06 -8.49
N ASP A 117 -26.99 -9.25 -7.47
CA ASP A 117 -27.82 -9.17 -6.26
C ASP A 117 -28.90 -8.08 -6.35
N ALA A 118 -28.88 -7.27 -7.42
CA ALA A 118 -29.80 -6.18 -7.71
C ALA A 118 -31.16 -6.66 -8.26
#